data_AF-A0AA97LZB6-F1
#
_entry.id   AF-A0AA97LZB6-F1
#
_cell.length_a   1.000
_cell.length_b   1.000
_cell.length_c   1.000
_cell.angle_alpha   90.00
_cell.angle_beta   90.00
_cell.angle_gamma   90.00
#
_symmetry.space_group_name_H-M   'P 1'
#
loop_
_entity.id
_entity.type
_entity.pdbx_description
1 polymer ?
#
loop_
_entity_poly.entity_id
_entity_poly.type
_entity_poly.pdbx_seq_one_letter_code
_entity_poly.pdbx_strand_id
1 'polypeptide(L)'
;MLGIGEFANLTGLTVKALHHHDETGLLEPALTGAVPRYRFHAPGRVRTGTVVRVLRDAGLPLRQVAEALEGDPVEVLRERREAVLAQREREDQLHAAAVESLVNPGSPVEVVQRDAPPQPYVGRVLAVHGGDDTGVEETDTGVNSAFTELHRALVAEGAGPSGPFWTALRAGSAADTVEAVVTVTP
;
A
#
# COMPACT_ATOMS: atom_id res chain seq x y z
N MET A 1 -50.18 0.49 2.45
CA MET A 1 -49.18 1.33 3.15
C MET A 1 -48.56 0.51 4.25
N LEU A 2 -47.29 0.71 4.57
CA LEU A 2 -46.55 -0.05 5.59
C LEU A 2 -46.29 0.83 6.80
N GLY A 3 -46.53 0.30 8.00
CA GLY A 3 -46.10 0.97 9.24
C GLY A 3 -44.57 0.96 9.36
N ILE A 4 -44.00 1.86 10.17
CA ILE A 4 -42.55 1.98 10.32
C ILE A 4 -41.86 0.66 10.75
N GLY A 5 -42.50 -0.13 11.62
CA GLY A 5 -41.95 -1.44 12.06
C GLY A 5 -41.98 -2.50 10.96
N GLU A 6 -43.04 -2.52 10.15
CA GLU A 6 -43.16 -3.43 9.01
C GLU A 6 -42.16 -3.06 7.91
N PHE A 7 -42.01 -1.77 7.63
CA PHE A 7 -41.02 -1.25 6.69
C PHE A 7 -39.59 -1.54 7.15
N ALA A 8 -39.30 -1.37 8.45
CA ALA A 8 -38.03 -1.74 9.06
C ALA A 8 -37.70 -3.23 8.83
N ASN A 9 -38.68 -4.12 9.09
CA ASN A 9 -38.49 -5.55 8.89
C ASN A 9 -38.22 -5.93 7.42
N LEU A 10 -38.97 -5.32 6.48
CA LEU A 10 -38.82 -5.61 5.05
C LEU A 10 -37.52 -5.05 4.44
N THR A 11 -37.07 -3.90 4.92
CA THR A 11 -35.85 -3.25 4.41
C THR A 11 -34.58 -3.71 5.14
N GLY A 12 -34.72 -4.25 6.34
CA GLY A 12 -33.63 -4.56 7.27
C GLY A 12 -33.05 -3.32 7.98
N LEU A 13 -33.64 -2.14 7.79
CA LEU A 13 -33.25 -0.92 8.51
C LEU A 13 -33.87 -0.92 9.90
N THR A 14 -33.15 -0.39 10.90
CA THR A 14 -33.74 -0.20 12.23
C THR A 14 -34.75 0.96 12.22
N VAL A 15 -35.73 0.92 13.13
CA VAL A 15 -36.68 2.04 13.30
C VAL A 15 -35.95 3.36 13.59
N LYS A 16 -34.86 3.31 14.37
CA LYS A 16 -34.00 4.48 14.63
C LYS A 16 -33.34 5.00 13.35
N ALA A 17 -32.81 4.10 12.50
CA ALA A 17 -32.23 4.49 11.22
C ALA A 17 -33.27 5.12 10.29
N LEU A 18 -34.50 4.59 10.25
CA LEU A 18 -35.58 5.18 9.47
C LEU A 18 -35.97 6.58 9.94
N HIS A 19 -36.04 6.82 11.26
CA HIS A 19 -36.24 8.17 11.78
C HIS A 19 -35.10 9.12 11.40
N HIS A 20 -33.85 8.64 11.50
CA HIS A 20 -32.71 9.46 11.10
C HIS A 20 -32.71 9.76 9.59
N HIS A 21 -33.07 8.79 8.75
CA HIS A 21 -33.15 8.99 7.29
C HIS A 21 -34.31 9.88 6.87
N ASP A 22 -35.42 9.88 7.63
CA ASP A 22 -36.50 10.87 7.50
C ASP A 22 -35.97 12.28 7.82
N GLU A 23 -35.28 12.45 8.95
CA GLU A 23 -34.69 13.74 9.35
C GLU A 23 -33.66 14.27 8.34
N THR A 24 -32.90 13.39 7.69
CA THR A 24 -31.93 13.77 6.65
C THR A 24 -32.54 13.86 5.24
N GLY A 25 -33.83 13.58 5.07
CA GLY A 25 -34.51 13.56 3.76
C GLY A 25 -34.10 12.41 2.84
N LEU A 26 -33.36 11.41 3.33
CA LEU A 26 -32.87 10.29 2.53
C LEU A 26 -33.97 9.25 2.24
N LEU A 27 -34.86 9.02 3.22
CA LEU A 27 -36.00 8.10 3.09
C LEU A 27 -37.23 8.68 3.77
N GLU A 28 -37.89 9.62 3.09
CA GLU A 28 -39.08 10.27 3.61
C GLU A 28 -40.30 9.32 3.67
N PRO A 29 -41.13 9.41 4.72
CA PRO A 29 -42.39 8.70 4.81
C PRO A 29 -43.37 9.20 3.75
N ALA A 30 -44.18 8.29 3.21
CA ALA A 30 -45.22 8.62 2.24
C ALA A 30 -46.41 9.36 2.88
N LEU A 31 -46.63 9.18 4.18
CA LEU A 31 -47.66 9.88 4.95
C LEU A 31 -47.21 10.02 6.41
N THR A 32 -47.44 11.21 6.98
CA THR A 32 -47.33 11.46 8.42
C THR A 32 -48.72 11.71 9.00
N GLY A 33 -49.16 10.89 9.94
CA GLY A 33 -50.48 11.01 10.58
C GLY A 33 -50.55 12.17 11.58
N ALA A 34 -51.74 12.74 11.77
CA ALA A 34 -51.96 13.91 12.62
C ALA A 34 -51.81 13.61 14.12
N VAL A 35 -52.41 12.53 14.65
CA VAL A 35 -52.26 12.04 16.03
C VAL A 35 -52.70 10.57 16.13
N PRO A 36 -51.89 9.64 16.67
CA PRO A 36 -50.46 9.71 16.91
C PRO A 36 -49.69 10.00 15.61
N ARG A 37 -48.46 10.50 15.74
CA ARG A 37 -47.55 10.79 14.61
C ARG A 37 -47.05 9.46 13.99
N TYR A 38 -47.97 8.70 13.41
CA TYR A 38 -47.69 7.47 12.70
C TYR A 38 -47.06 7.80 11.36
N ARG A 39 -45.93 7.15 11.06
CA ARG A 39 -45.25 7.25 9.77
C ARG A 39 -45.60 6.02 8.94
N PHE A 40 -46.05 6.28 7.72
CA PHE A 40 -46.35 5.23 6.76
C PHE A 40 -45.43 5.34 5.56
N HIS A 41 -44.89 4.20 5.13
CA HIS A 41 -44.06 4.09 3.94
C HIS A 41 -44.83 3.36 2.84
N ALA A 42 -44.60 3.77 1.58
CA ALA A 42 -45.16 3.07 0.44
C ALA A 42 -44.42 1.73 0.23
N PRO A 43 -45.12 0.62 -0.07
CA PRO A 43 -44.46 -0.65 -0.43
C PRO A 43 -43.43 -0.51 -1.55
N GLY A 44 -43.67 0.40 -2.51
CA GLY A 44 -42.72 0.69 -3.59
C GLY A 44 -41.37 1.27 -3.14
N ARG A 45 -41.25 1.78 -1.90
CA ARG A 45 -39.99 2.29 -1.32
C ARG A 45 -39.14 1.21 -0.67
N VAL A 46 -39.64 -0.03 -0.54
CA VAL A 46 -38.88 -1.12 0.10
C VAL A 46 -37.58 -1.40 -0.66
N ARG A 47 -37.62 -1.43 -2.01
CA ARG A 47 -36.42 -1.61 -2.82
C ARG A 47 -35.37 -0.53 -2.54
N THR A 48 -35.79 0.74 -2.50
CA THR A 48 -34.90 1.87 -2.17
C THR A 48 -34.32 1.73 -0.77
N GLY A 49 -35.13 1.37 0.23
CA GLY A 49 -34.65 1.14 1.60
C GLY A 49 -33.62 0.02 1.69
N THR A 50 -33.81 -1.07 0.94
CA THR A 50 -32.82 -2.15 0.85
C THR A 50 -31.51 -1.69 0.21
N VAL A 51 -31.56 -0.88 -0.85
CA VAL A 51 -30.35 -0.29 -1.47
C VAL A 51 -29.62 0.62 -0.47
N VAL A 52 -30.34 1.50 0.23
CA VAL A 52 -29.75 2.34 1.29
C VAL A 52 -29.04 1.50 2.35
N ARG A 53 -29.67 0.42 2.82
CA ARG A 53 -29.04 -0.50 3.78
C ARG A 53 -27.75 -1.08 3.22
N VAL A 54 -27.77 -1.67 2.03
CA VAL A 54 -26.59 -2.30 1.42
C VAL A 54 -25.43 -1.31 1.28
N LEU A 55 -25.71 -0.09 0.83
CA LEU A 55 -24.68 0.94 0.67
C LEU A 55 -24.11 1.38 2.02
N ARG A 56 -24.96 1.53 3.05
CA ARG A 56 -24.52 1.86 4.41
C ARG A 56 -23.71 0.74 5.06
N ASP A 57 -24.10 -0.51 4.86
CA ASP A 57 -23.36 -1.69 5.33
C ASP A 57 -21.99 -1.80 4.64
N ALA A 58 -21.89 -1.37 3.37
CA ALA A 58 -20.64 -1.23 2.63
C ALA A 58 -19.78 -0.02 3.08
N GLY A 59 -20.24 0.75 4.07
CA GLY A 59 -19.48 1.86 4.66
C GLY A 59 -19.60 3.19 3.93
N LEU A 60 -20.53 3.35 2.99
CA LEU A 60 -20.71 4.62 2.29
C LEU A 60 -21.33 5.68 3.22
N PRO A 61 -20.76 6.89 3.31
CA PRO A 61 -21.38 7.99 4.05
C PRO A 61 -22.71 8.40 3.42
N LEU A 62 -23.63 8.95 4.22
CA LEU A 62 -24.99 9.27 3.77
C LEU A 62 -25.05 10.14 2.51
N ARG A 63 -24.11 11.08 2.33
CA ARG A 63 -24.04 11.90 1.10
C ARG A 63 -23.84 11.04 -0.15
N GLN A 64 -22.94 10.05 -0.10
CA GLN A 64 -22.64 9.17 -1.22
C GLN A 64 -23.78 8.17 -1.45
N VAL A 65 -24.52 7.83 -0.40
CA VAL A 65 -25.75 7.05 -0.54
C VAL A 65 -26.80 7.85 -1.32
N ALA A 66 -26.98 9.14 -1.05
CA ALA A 66 -27.89 9.98 -1.82
C ALA A 66 -27.46 10.09 -3.30
N GLU A 67 -26.17 10.38 -3.56
CA GLU A 67 -25.59 10.39 -4.91
C GLU A 67 -25.83 9.06 -5.65
N ALA A 68 -25.63 7.92 -4.96
CA ALA A 68 -25.89 6.58 -5.50
C ALA A 68 -27.37 6.31 -5.82
N LEU A 69 -28.30 6.86 -5.04
CA LEU A 69 -29.74 6.71 -5.29
C LEU A 69 -30.22 7.53 -6.49
N GLU A 70 -29.55 8.64 -6.80
CA GLU A 70 -29.81 9.48 -7.98
C GLU A 70 -29.17 8.92 -9.26
N GLY A 71 -28.05 8.20 -9.11
CA GLY A 71 -27.29 7.58 -10.19
C GLY A 71 -27.30 6.05 -10.19
N ASP A 72 -26.12 5.46 -10.40
CA ASP A 72 -25.90 4.01 -10.32
C ASP A 72 -25.19 3.64 -9.01
N PRO A 73 -25.87 2.96 -8.08
CA PRO A 73 -25.25 2.50 -6.83
C PRO A 73 -24.02 1.61 -7.01
N VAL A 74 -23.95 0.85 -8.11
CA VAL A 74 -22.83 -0.07 -8.37
C VAL A 74 -21.58 0.71 -8.75
N GLU A 75 -21.72 1.73 -9.58
CA GLU A 75 -20.58 2.59 -9.97
C GLU A 75 -20.05 3.38 -8.78
N VAL A 76 -20.93 3.98 -7.96
CA VAL A 76 -20.48 4.70 -6.75
C VAL A 76 -19.73 3.78 -5.78
N LEU A 77 -20.16 2.53 -5.64
CA LEU A 77 -19.44 1.52 -4.85
C LEU A 77 -18.07 1.16 -5.46
N ARG A 78 -17.98 1.03 -6.78
CA ARG A 78 -16.73 0.74 -7.50
C ARG A 78 -15.72 1.88 -7.31
N GLU A 79 -16.14 3.11 -7.57
CA GLU A 79 -15.31 4.31 -7.38
C GLU A 79 -14.84 4.43 -5.93
N ARG A 80 -15.72 4.19 -4.96
CA ARG A 80 -15.35 4.20 -3.54
C ARG A 80 -14.31 3.13 -3.23
N ARG A 81 -14.48 1.92 -3.77
CA ARG A 81 -13.52 0.81 -3.58
C ARG A 81 -12.15 1.17 -4.17
N GLU A 82 -12.11 1.73 -5.37
CA GLU A 82 -10.87 2.18 -6.02
C GLU A 82 -10.18 3.27 -5.20
N ALA A 83 -10.92 4.27 -4.72
CA ALA A 83 -10.38 5.33 -3.88
C ALA A 83 -9.80 4.78 -2.56
N VAL A 84 -10.44 3.78 -1.94
CA VAL A 84 -9.94 3.12 -0.72
C VAL A 84 -8.67 2.32 -1.01
N LEU A 85 -8.61 1.59 -2.12
CA LEU A 85 -7.41 0.84 -2.50
C LEU A 85 -6.21 1.77 -2.75
N ALA A 86 -6.42 2.85 -3.51
CA ALA A 86 -5.39 3.84 -3.76
C ALA A 86 -4.92 4.55 -2.48
N GLN A 87 -5.81 4.77 -1.51
CA GLN A 87 -5.43 5.32 -0.21
C GLN A 87 -4.58 4.34 0.60
N ARG A 88 -4.96 3.06 0.63
CA ARG A 88 -4.20 2.01 1.32
C ARG A 88 -2.80 1.86 0.73
N GLU A 89 -2.69 1.84 -0.59
CA GLU A 89 -1.39 1.75 -1.26
C GLU A 89 -0.46 2.92 -0.88
N ARG A 90 -0.99 4.15 -0.83
CA ARG A 90 -0.22 5.31 -0.35
C ARG A 90 0.20 5.17 1.11
N GLU A 91 -0.70 4.70 1.98
CA GLU A 91 -0.38 4.49 3.39
C GLU A 91 0.69 3.41 3.57
N ASP A 92 0.57 2.30 2.84
CA ASP A 92 1.54 1.20 2.86
C ASP A 92 2.93 1.67 2.38
N GLN A 93 3.00 2.48 1.32
CA GLN A 93 4.26 3.09 0.86
C GLN A 93 4.88 4.00 1.92
N LEU A 94 4.09 4.86 2.56
CA LEU A 94 4.58 5.75 3.62
C LEU A 94 5.07 4.96 4.83
N HIS A 95 4.37 3.88 5.21
CA HIS A 95 4.80 3.01 6.29
C HIS A 95 6.10 2.27 5.95
N ALA A 96 6.23 1.75 4.73
CA ALA A 96 7.46 1.10 4.27
C ALA A 96 8.65 2.05 4.32
N ALA A 97 8.51 3.27 3.77
CA ALA A 97 9.56 4.28 3.80
C ALA A 97 9.92 4.72 5.24
N ALA A 98 8.93 4.82 6.13
CA ALA A 98 9.17 5.12 7.53
C ALA A 98 9.95 4.00 8.24
N VAL A 99 9.63 2.73 7.97
CA VAL A 99 10.36 1.58 8.51
C VAL A 99 11.80 1.59 8.00
N GLU A 100 12.02 1.80 6.70
CA GLU A 100 13.35 1.89 6.11
C GLU A 100 14.18 2.99 6.78
N SER A 101 13.62 4.18 6.94
CA SER A 101 14.28 5.31 7.60
C SER A 101 14.61 5.05 9.07
N LEU A 102 13.84 4.22 9.77
CA LEU A 102 14.09 3.86 11.17
C LEU A 102 15.08 2.71 11.32
N VAL A 103 15.14 1.78 10.37
CA VAL A 103 16.05 0.62 10.37
C VAL A 103 17.45 1.02 9.90
N ASN A 104 17.51 1.86 8.86
CA ASN A 104 18.73 2.51 8.40
C ASN A 104 18.61 4.00 8.70
N PRO A 105 18.60 4.40 9.99
CA PRO A 105 18.66 5.81 10.32
C PRO A 105 19.95 6.29 9.68
N GLY A 106 19.84 7.20 8.71
CA GLY A 106 20.97 7.72 7.93
C GLY A 106 22.07 8.20 8.87
N SER A 107 22.88 7.25 9.31
CA SER A 107 23.96 7.47 10.23
C SER A 107 24.95 8.24 9.39
N PRO A 108 25.45 9.39 9.83
CA PRO A 108 26.42 10.13 9.04
C PRO A 108 27.56 9.17 8.71
N VAL A 109 27.62 8.74 7.44
CA VAL A 109 28.70 7.89 6.96
C VAL A 109 29.91 8.80 6.99
N GLU A 110 30.81 8.56 7.93
CA GLU A 110 32.08 9.25 7.97
C GLU A 110 32.89 8.76 6.76
N VAL A 111 32.87 9.54 5.69
CA VAL A 111 33.65 9.25 4.49
C VAL A 111 35.10 9.64 4.78
N VAL A 112 35.95 8.63 4.95
CA VAL A 112 37.39 8.82 5.14
C VAL A 112 38.11 8.46 3.85
N GLN A 113 38.92 9.38 3.33
CA GLN A 113 39.85 9.09 2.24
C GLN A 113 41.16 8.52 2.82
N ARG A 114 41.62 7.38 2.30
CA ARG A 114 42.94 6.81 2.63
C ARG A 114 43.71 6.51 1.36
N ASP A 115 45.00 6.83 1.38
CA ASP A 115 45.94 6.34 0.37
C ASP A 115 46.44 4.95 0.78
N ALA A 116 46.45 4.02 -0.17
CA ALA A 116 46.99 2.67 0.00
C ALA A 116 48.09 2.42 -1.05
N PRO A 117 49.18 1.71 -0.68
CA PRO A 117 50.15 1.24 -1.67
C PRO A 117 49.48 0.25 -2.65
N PRO A 118 50.09 -0.07 -3.80
CA PRO A 118 49.58 -1.09 -4.71
C PRO A 118 49.37 -2.44 -3.98
N GLN A 119 48.17 -2.99 -4.07
CA GLN A 119 47.79 -4.26 -3.44
C GLN A 119 47.23 -5.23 -4.49
N PRO A 120 47.57 -6.52 -4.42
CA PRO A 120 46.91 -7.53 -5.23
C PRO A 120 45.45 -7.66 -4.80
N TYR A 121 44.55 -7.73 -5.78
CA TYR A 121 43.13 -7.88 -5.56
C TYR A 121 42.52 -8.87 -6.54
N VAL A 122 41.41 -9.49 -6.16
CA VAL A 122 40.54 -10.26 -7.03
C VAL A 122 39.16 -9.64 -6.98
N GLY A 123 38.60 -9.34 -8.16
CA GLY A 123 37.30 -8.68 -8.30
C GLY A 123 36.33 -9.48 -9.15
N ARG A 124 35.03 -9.36 -8.86
CA ARG A 124 33.95 -9.80 -9.73
C ARG A 124 33.14 -8.60 -10.18
N VAL A 125 33.04 -8.43 -11.50
CA VAL A 125 32.23 -7.38 -12.12
C VAL A 125 30.78 -7.84 -12.20
N LEU A 126 29.86 -7.01 -11.70
CA LEU A 126 28.43 -7.23 -11.75
C LEU A 126 27.79 -6.09 -12.55
N ALA A 127 26.95 -6.45 -13.52
CA ALA A 127 26.13 -5.48 -14.24
C ALA A 127 24.88 -5.20 -13.41
N VAL A 128 24.72 -3.95 -12.99
CA VAL A 128 23.49 -3.47 -12.35
C VAL A 128 22.61 -2.91 -13.45
N HIS A 129 21.34 -3.27 -13.46
CA HIS A 129 20.39 -2.71 -14.42
C HIS A 129 19.63 -1.62 -13.68
N GLY A 130 19.90 -0.36 -14.01
CA GLY A 130 19.16 0.78 -13.47
C GLY A 130 17.71 0.75 -13.95
N GLY A 131 16.86 0.03 -13.22
CA GLY A 131 15.42 -0.06 -13.46
C GLY A 131 14.69 -0.13 -12.13
N ASP A 132 14.11 1.01 -11.75
CA ASP A 132 13.06 1.18 -10.76
C ASP A 132 13.52 0.91 -9.30
N ASP A 133 12.94 1.61 -8.32
CA ASP A 133 13.26 1.48 -6.88
C ASP A 133 13.12 0.05 -6.34
N THR A 134 12.46 -0.85 -7.08
CA THR A 134 12.37 -2.29 -6.79
C THR A 134 13.65 -3.07 -7.07
N GLY A 135 14.61 -2.49 -7.80
CA GLY A 135 15.87 -3.15 -8.16
C GLY A 135 16.95 -3.11 -7.07
N VAL A 136 16.79 -2.29 -6.02
CA VAL A 136 17.81 -2.11 -4.98
C VAL A 136 18.01 -3.39 -4.15
N GLU A 137 16.93 -4.04 -3.72
CA GLU A 137 17.02 -5.30 -2.94
C GLU A 137 17.55 -6.48 -3.77
N GLU A 138 17.18 -6.56 -5.05
CA GLU A 138 17.68 -7.60 -5.97
C GLU A 138 19.17 -7.38 -6.28
N THR A 139 19.59 -6.12 -6.39
CA THR A 139 21.00 -5.74 -6.57
C THR A 139 21.82 -6.06 -5.31
N ASP A 140 21.33 -5.74 -4.12
CA ASP A 140 22.00 -6.05 -2.85
C ASP A 140 22.15 -7.55 -2.63
N THR A 141 21.12 -8.32 -2.96
CA THR A 141 21.16 -9.79 -2.90
C THR A 141 22.18 -10.35 -3.89
N GLY A 142 22.22 -9.82 -5.12
CA GLY A 142 23.18 -10.21 -6.15
C GLY A 142 24.63 -9.93 -5.75
N VAL A 143 24.90 -8.74 -5.20
CA VAL A 143 26.22 -8.35 -4.70
C VAL A 143 26.66 -9.25 -3.54
N ASN A 144 25.78 -9.53 -2.57
CA ASN A 144 26.08 -10.41 -1.44
C ASN A 144 26.35 -11.86 -1.86
N SER A 145 25.60 -12.40 -2.83
CA SER A 145 25.85 -13.73 -3.38
C SER A 145 27.19 -13.81 -4.09
N ALA A 146 27.48 -12.83 -4.96
CA ALA A 146 28.74 -12.74 -5.68
C ALA A 146 29.94 -12.64 -4.73
N PHE A 147 29.80 -11.87 -3.64
CA PHE A 147 30.79 -11.77 -2.58
C PHE A 147 31.02 -13.11 -1.88
N THR A 148 29.94 -13.79 -1.49
CA THR A 148 30.01 -15.10 -0.82
C THR A 148 30.72 -16.14 -1.69
N GLU A 149 30.43 -16.15 -2.99
CA GLU A 149 31.07 -17.03 -3.96
C GLU A 149 32.56 -16.72 -4.13
N LEU A 150 32.91 -15.43 -4.29
CA LEU A 150 34.30 -15.00 -4.41
C LEU A 150 35.12 -15.37 -3.17
N HIS A 151 34.59 -15.09 -1.97
CA HIS A 151 35.25 -15.44 -0.72
C HIS A 151 35.47 -16.96 -0.61
N ARG A 152 34.46 -17.77 -0.94
CA ARG A 152 34.58 -19.24 -0.89
C ARG A 152 35.66 -19.75 -1.85
N ALA A 153 35.72 -19.21 -3.07
CA ALA A 153 36.73 -19.58 -4.06
C ALA A 153 38.16 -19.22 -3.59
N LEU A 154 38.35 -18.02 -3.05
CA LEU A 154 39.64 -17.56 -2.54
C LEU A 154 40.16 -18.42 -1.38
N VAL A 155 39.28 -18.78 -0.44
CA VAL A 155 39.64 -19.67 0.66
C VAL A 155 40.03 -21.07 0.16
N ALA A 156 39.33 -21.60 -0.84
CA ALA A 156 39.63 -22.91 -1.41
C ALA A 156 41.02 -22.95 -2.10
N GLU A 157 41.44 -21.85 -2.71
CA GLU A 157 42.73 -21.70 -3.40
C GLU A 157 43.89 -21.31 -2.45
N GLY A 158 43.63 -21.19 -1.13
CA GLY A 158 44.64 -20.74 -0.16
C GLY A 158 45.01 -19.26 -0.26
N ALA A 159 44.37 -18.51 -1.15
CA ALA A 159 44.53 -17.06 -1.34
C ALA A 159 43.59 -16.30 -0.40
N GLY A 160 43.80 -16.47 0.91
CA GLY A 160 42.95 -15.88 1.94
C GLY A 160 42.81 -14.35 1.81
N PRO A 161 41.59 -13.80 1.96
CA PRO A 161 41.36 -12.35 1.98
C PRO A 161 42.23 -11.65 3.01
N SER A 162 42.85 -10.52 2.63
CA SER A 162 43.66 -9.69 3.52
C SER A 162 42.96 -8.35 3.77
N GLY A 163 42.48 -8.12 4.99
CA GLY A 163 41.84 -6.84 5.36
C GLY A 163 40.36 -6.71 4.97
N PRO A 164 39.80 -5.49 5.11
CA PRO A 164 38.38 -5.23 4.87
C PRO A 164 38.05 -5.21 3.38
N PHE A 165 36.85 -5.66 3.04
CA PHE A 165 36.31 -5.65 1.68
C PHE A 165 35.99 -4.22 1.24
N TRP A 166 36.05 -3.98 -0.07
CA TRP A 166 35.59 -2.72 -0.65
C TRP A 166 34.91 -2.99 -1.99
N THR A 167 33.89 -2.17 -2.26
CA THR A 167 33.18 -2.16 -3.55
C THR A 167 33.66 -0.95 -4.33
N ALA A 168 33.99 -1.12 -5.60
CA ALA A 168 34.29 0.00 -6.48
C ALA A 168 33.20 0.20 -7.53
N LEU A 169 32.80 1.46 -7.67
CA LEU A 169 32.04 1.95 -8.81
C LEU A 169 33.04 2.58 -9.77
N ARG A 170 33.28 1.93 -10.92
CA ARG A 170 34.16 2.49 -11.96
C ARG A 170 33.33 3.32 -12.92
N ALA A 171 33.69 4.59 -13.08
CA ALA A 171 33.21 5.39 -14.20
C ALA A 171 33.92 4.93 -15.49
N GLY A 172 33.35 3.96 -16.21
CA GLY A 172 33.77 3.63 -17.59
C GLY A 172 33.52 2.20 -18.08
N SER A 173 32.41 1.98 -18.81
CA SER A 173 32.30 1.47 -20.19
C SER A 173 30.84 1.14 -20.54
N ALA A 174 30.02 0.89 -19.51
CA ALA A 174 28.57 1.00 -19.50
C ALA A 174 28.16 1.74 -18.22
N ALA A 175 27.12 2.55 -18.26
CA ALA A 175 26.49 3.05 -17.03
C ALA A 175 26.04 1.83 -16.21
N ASP A 176 26.19 1.89 -14.89
CA ASP A 176 25.65 0.90 -13.93
C ASP A 176 26.42 -0.42 -13.80
N THR A 177 27.74 -0.37 -13.56
CA THR A 177 28.52 -1.56 -13.15
C THR A 177 29.09 -1.42 -11.74
N VAL A 178 28.91 -2.46 -10.93
CA VAL A 178 29.45 -2.58 -9.57
C VAL A 178 30.52 -3.68 -9.58
N GLU A 179 31.73 -3.36 -9.13
CA GLU A 179 32.80 -4.34 -8.97
C GLU A 179 32.93 -4.70 -7.48
N ALA A 180 32.62 -5.96 -7.14
CA ALA A 180 32.87 -6.50 -5.81
C ALA A 180 34.33 -6.97 -5.73
N VAL A 181 35.15 -6.35 -4.87
CA VAL A 181 36.60 -6.58 -4.83
C VAL A 181 37.05 -7.08 -3.45
N VAL A 182 37.99 -8.04 -3.47
CA VAL A 182 38.65 -8.58 -2.29
C VAL A 182 40.16 -8.44 -2.45
N THR A 183 40.79 -7.81 -1.48
CA THR A 183 42.26 -7.81 -1.33
C THR A 183 42.70 -9.19 -0.87
N VAL A 184 43.75 -9.72 -1.50
CA VAL A 184 44.28 -11.05 -1.21
C VAL A 184 45.67 -10.95 -0.58
N THR A 185 46.04 -11.94 0.21
CA THR A 185 47.42 -12.05 0.71
C THR A 185 48.34 -12.36 -0.47
N PRO A 186 49.53 -11.72 -0.58
CA PRO A 186 50.48 -12.01 -1.66
C PRO A 186 51.02 -13.44 -1.65
#